data_AF-A0A9E0IQB0-F1
#
_entry.id   AF-A0A9E0IQB0-F1
#
_cell.length_a   1.000
_cell.length_b   1.000
_cell.length_c   1.000
_cell.angle_alpha   90.00
_cell.angle_beta   90.00
_cell.angle_gamma   90.00
#
_symmetry.space_group_name_H-M   'P 1'
#
loop_
_entity.id
_entity.type
_entity.pdbx_description
1 polymer ?
#
loop_
_entity_poly.entity_id
_entity_poly.type
_entity_poly.pdbx_seq_one_letter_code
_entity_poly.pdbx_strand_id
1 'polypeptide(L)'
;MKALLLGLLKGAAIGAGVGYGAYALELGPGWNWLVYGVVGFLVGFLVGRPLWALLTDKGATSVAGILKAVVGFGVAVGLWALVAKAWGGFELALAGQTRWVQDWQPVLGAAIGGLWGALIELDDASDDKPAAARRPAR
;
A
#
# COMPACT_ATOMS: atom_id res chain seq x y z
N MET A 1 2.16 17.25 -4.87
CA MET A 1 3.34 16.57 -5.46
C MET A 1 4.25 15.93 -4.41
N LYS A 2 4.78 16.68 -3.44
CA LYS A 2 5.72 16.14 -2.43
C LYS A 2 5.14 14.97 -1.61
N ALA A 3 3.93 15.12 -1.08
CA ALA A 3 3.23 14.05 -0.33
C ALA A 3 3.03 12.79 -1.20
N LEU A 4 2.48 12.95 -2.41
CA LEU A 4 2.26 11.82 -3.33
C LEU A 4 3.55 11.02 -3.61
N LEU A 5 4.66 11.70 -3.91
CA LEU A 5 5.94 11.02 -4.16
C LEU A 5 6.49 10.34 -2.91
N LEU A 6 6.33 10.97 -1.74
CA LEU A 6 6.77 10.39 -0.47
C LEU A 6 5.95 9.13 -0.12
N GLY A 7 4.63 9.20 -0.27
CA GLY A 7 3.74 8.07 -0.06
C GLY A 7 4.04 6.92 -1.03
N LEU A 8 4.32 7.24 -2.30
CA LEU A 8 4.72 6.26 -3.30
C LEU A 8 6.03 5.57 -2.94
N LEU A 9 7.05 6.31 -2.53
CA LEU A 9 8.35 5.75 -2.16
C LEU A 9 8.29 4.90 -0.89
N LYS A 10 7.64 5.40 0.18
CA LYS A 10 7.45 4.65 1.43
C LYS A 10 6.65 3.37 1.17
N GLY A 11 5.54 3.51 0.45
CA GLY A 11 4.68 2.40 0.08
C GLY A 11 5.40 1.35 -0.76
N ALA A 12 6.17 1.78 -1.76
CA ALA A 12 6.96 0.88 -2.59
C ALA A 12 8.06 0.18 -1.80
N ALA A 13 8.72 0.87 -0.87
CA ALA A 13 9.74 0.28 -0.01
C ALA A 13 9.16 -0.81 0.92
N ILE A 14 8.03 -0.53 1.58
CA ILE A 14 7.33 -1.52 2.41
C ILE A 14 6.84 -2.69 1.56
N GLY A 15 6.22 -2.39 0.42
CA GLY A 15 5.70 -3.40 -0.50
C GLY A 15 6.80 -4.31 -1.06
N ALA A 16 7.93 -3.74 -1.48
CA ALA A 16 9.10 -4.47 -1.94
C ALA A 16 9.70 -5.32 -0.82
N GLY A 17 9.82 -4.77 0.40
CA GLY A 17 10.40 -5.47 1.54
C GLY A 17 9.58 -6.70 1.96
N VAL A 18 8.26 -6.53 2.09
CA VAL A 18 7.33 -7.64 2.40
C VAL A 18 7.31 -8.66 1.27
N GLY A 19 7.23 -8.19 0.02
CA GLY A 19 7.28 -9.06 -1.16
C GLY A 19 8.59 -9.83 -1.28
N TYR A 20 9.72 -9.21 -0.95
CA TYR A 20 11.03 -9.85 -0.89
C TYR A 20 11.11 -10.89 0.24
N GLY A 21 10.55 -10.59 1.41
CA GLY A 21 10.42 -11.58 2.48
C GLY A 21 9.62 -12.82 2.03
N ALA A 22 8.48 -12.61 1.38
CA ALA A 22 7.68 -13.71 0.83
C ALA A 22 8.43 -14.52 -0.24
N TYR A 23 9.16 -13.83 -1.11
CA TYR A 23 9.99 -14.44 -2.14
C TYR A 23 11.13 -15.28 -1.53
N ALA A 24 11.84 -14.72 -0.54
CA ALA A 24 12.94 -15.40 0.15
C ALA A 24 12.48 -16.59 1.00
N LEU A 25 11.22 -16.57 1.46
CA LEU A 25 10.56 -17.69 2.13
C LEU A 25 9.93 -18.69 1.17
N GLU A 26 10.11 -18.51 -0.14
CA GLU A 26 9.57 -19.37 -1.21
C GLU A 26 8.05 -19.60 -1.09
N LEU A 27 7.32 -18.55 -0.66
CA LEU A 27 5.86 -18.63 -0.56
C LEU A 27 5.25 -18.76 -1.95
N GLY A 28 4.68 -19.94 -2.22
CA GLY A 28 4.08 -20.26 -3.51
C GLY A 28 2.82 -19.42 -3.83
N PRO A 29 2.29 -19.54 -5.06
CA PRO A 29 1.21 -18.69 -5.56
C PRO A 29 -0.08 -18.68 -4.73
N GLY A 30 -0.33 -19.75 -3.96
CA GLY A 30 -1.47 -19.83 -3.02
C GLY A 30 -1.42 -18.81 -1.88
N TRP A 31 -0.26 -18.23 -1.60
CA TRP A 31 -0.07 -17.22 -0.56
C TRP A 31 -0.14 -15.78 -1.07
N ASN A 32 -0.17 -15.57 -2.38
CA ASN A 32 -0.08 -14.24 -2.99
C ASN A 32 -1.15 -13.28 -2.47
N TRP A 33 -2.40 -13.73 -2.34
CA TRP A 33 -3.48 -12.91 -1.77
C TRP A 33 -3.13 -12.40 -0.36
N LEU A 34 -2.55 -13.26 0.48
CA LEU A 34 -2.17 -12.89 1.84
C LEU A 34 -0.96 -11.95 1.82
N VAL A 35 0.07 -12.26 1.02
CA VAL A 35 1.28 -11.42 0.89
C VAL A 35 0.90 -10.00 0.47
N TYR A 36 0.11 -9.85 -0.59
CA TYR A 36 -0.30 -8.53 -1.07
C TYR A 36 -1.29 -7.87 -0.12
N GLY A 37 -2.21 -8.63 0.50
CA GLY A 37 -3.06 -8.11 1.57
C GLY A 37 -2.25 -7.53 2.73
N VAL A 38 -1.21 -8.23 3.18
CA VAL A 38 -0.29 -7.76 4.23
C VAL A 38 0.49 -6.52 3.78
N VAL A 39 0.91 -6.42 2.51
CA VAL A 39 1.47 -5.19 1.96
C VAL A 39 0.48 -4.03 2.12
N GLY A 40 -0.76 -4.20 1.66
CA GLY A 40 -1.79 -3.17 1.76
C GLY A 40 -2.10 -2.77 3.21
N PHE A 41 -2.15 -3.75 4.11
CA PHE A 41 -2.34 -3.54 5.53
C PHE A 41 -1.23 -2.69 6.14
N LEU A 42 0.03 -3.11 5.96
CA LEU A 42 1.19 -2.43 6.52
C LEU A 42 1.35 -1.03 5.93
N VAL A 43 1.14 -0.87 4.63
CA VAL A 43 1.19 0.44 3.99
C VAL A 43 0.08 1.36 4.53
N GLY A 44 -1.15 0.85 4.65
CA GLY A 44 -2.27 1.59 5.24
C GLY A 44 -2.04 2.03 6.68
N PHE A 45 -1.29 1.23 7.44
CA PHE A 45 -0.97 1.49 8.83
C PHE A 45 0.25 2.41 9.03
N LEU A 46 1.26 2.33 8.14
CA LEU A 46 2.59 2.90 8.38
C LEU A 46 2.95 4.13 7.52
N VAL A 47 2.33 4.32 6.36
CA VAL A 47 2.78 5.37 5.43
C VAL A 47 2.33 6.76 5.83
N GLY A 48 1.10 6.87 6.34
CA GLY A 48 0.44 8.12 6.66
C GLY A 48 0.96 8.81 7.93
N ARG A 49 0.06 9.11 8.86
CA ARG A 49 0.44 9.72 10.16
C ARG A 49 1.47 8.88 10.91
N PRO A 50 2.46 9.51 11.57
CA PRO A 50 3.50 8.79 12.30
C PRO A 50 2.88 7.92 13.40
N LEU A 51 3.39 6.68 13.56
CA LEU A 51 2.94 5.71 14.56
C LEU A 51 2.87 6.27 15.98
N TRP A 52 3.76 7.21 16.31
CA TRP A 52 3.75 7.90 17.60
C TRP A 52 2.50 8.73 17.81
N ALA A 53 1.98 9.40 16.78
CA ALA A 53 0.72 10.13 16.85
C ALA A 53 -0.47 9.17 17.06
N LEU A 54 -0.42 7.96 16.46
CA LEU A 54 -1.43 6.92 16.65
C LEU A 54 -1.40 6.34 18.08
N LEU A 55 -0.22 6.06 18.62
CA LEU A 55 -0.05 5.46 19.96
C LEU A 55 -0.30 6.45 21.11
N THR A 56 -0.01 7.74 20.88
CA THR A 56 -0.14 8.77 21.92
C THR A 56 -1.58 9.29 21.99
N ASP A 57 -2.33 9.22 20.89
CA ASP A 57 -3.73 9.66 20.81
C ASP A 57 -4.67 8.45 20.90
N LYS A 58 -5.20 8.18 22.11
CA LYS A 58 -6.12 7.06 22.39
C LYS A 58 -7.51 7.21 21.75
N GLY A 59 -7.74 8.25 20.94
CA GLY A 59 -9.01 8.58 20.29
C GLY A 59 -9.11 8.18 18.81
N ALA A 60 -9.86 8.98 18.04
CA ALA A 60 -10.29 8.73 16.66
C ALA A 60 -9.15 8.45 15.66
N THR A 61 -7.92 8.91 15.93
CA THR A 61 -6.76 8.72 15.06
C THR A 61 -6.34 7.25 14.98
N SER A 62 -6.38 6.52 16.10
CA SER A 62 -6.10 5.07 16.14
C SER A 62 -7.10 4.28 15.30
N VAL A 63 -8.39 4.65 15.35
CA VAL A 63 -9.44 3.98 14.58
C VAL A 63 -9.27 4.26 13.08
N ALA A 64 -8.93 5.49 12.69
CA ALA A 64 -8.64 5.82 11.30
C ALA A 64 -7.46 5.02 10.75
N GLY A 65 -6.38 4.85 11.52
CA GLY A 65 -5.23 4.01 11.13
C GLY A 65 -5.61 2.54 10.94
N ILE A 66 -6.40 1.97 11.85
CA ILE A 66 -6.88 0.58 11.73
C ILE A 66 -7.78 0.42 10.49
N LEU A 67 -8.70 1.37 10.26
CA LEU A 67 -9.56 1.36 9.08
C LEU A 67 -8.74 1.43 7.79
N LYS A 68 -7.75 2.33 7.72
CA LYS A 68 -6.82 2.42 6.58
C LYS A 68 -6.06 1.12 6.34
N ALA A 69 -5.66 0.42 7.40
CA ALA A 69 -4.99 -0.88 7.29
C ALA A 69 -5.95 -1.97 6.75
N VAL A 70 -7.16 -2.09 7.29
CA VAL A 70 -8.15 -3.08 6.84
C VAL A 70 -8.60 -2.81 5.40
N VAL A 71 -8.88 -1.55 5.05
CA VAL A 71 -9.19 -1.14 3.68
C VAL A 71 -8.01 -1.43 2.77
N GLY A 72 -6.79 -1.11 3.20
CA GLY A 72 -5.57 -1.40 2.47
C GLY A 72 -5.40 -2.88 2.15
N PHE A 73 -5.67 -3.77 3.11
CA PHE A 73 -5.68 -5.21 2.88
C PHE A 73 -6.65 -5.59 1.74
N GLY A 74 -7.90 -5.13 1.83
CA GLY A 74 -8.91 -5.41 0.82
C GLY A 74 -8.55 -4.88 -0.57
N VAL A 75 -8.06 -3.63 -0.65
CA VAL A 75 -7.63 -2.99 -1.90
C VAL A 75 -6.46 -3.76 -2.51
N ALA A 76 -5.47 -4.15 -1.72
CA ALA A 76 -4.30 -4.85 -2.22
C ALA A 76 -4.62 -6.28 -2.70
N VAL A 77 -5.47 -7.02 -1.96
CA VAL A 77 -6.02 -8.31 -2.42
C VAL A 77 -6.80 -8.11 -3.72
N GLY A 78 -7.63 -7.07 -3.81
CA GLY A 78 -8.42 -6.74 -4.99
C GLY A 78 -7.55 -6.41 -6.21
N LEU A 79 -6.49 -5.62 -6.04
CA LEU A 79 -5.54 -5.29 -7.11
C LEU A 79 -4.79 -6.53 -7.59
N TRP A 80 -4.32 -7.37 -6.66
CA TRP A 80 -3.74 -8.66 -7.03
C TRP A 80 -4.74 -9.53 -7.79
N ALA A 81 -5.99 -9.65 -7.32
CA ALA A 81 -7.01 -10.44 -7.98
C ALA A 81 -7.34 -9.90 -9.37
N LEU A 82 -7.36 -8.57 -9.55
CA LEU A 82 -7.55 -7.94 -10.86
C LEU A 82 -6.42 -8.35 -11.83
N VAL A 83 -5.17 -8.28 -11.38
CA VAL A 83 -4.01 -8.69 -12.20
C VAL A 83 -4.05 -10.20 -12.49
N ALA A 84 -4.20 -11.03 -11.45
CA ALA A 84 -4.05 -12.47 -11.54
C ALA A 84 -5.28 -13.20 -12.11
N LYS A 85 -6.47 -12.62 -11.98
CA LYS A 85 -7.74 -13.27 -12.38
C LYS A 85 -8.45 -12.52 -13.50
N ALA A 86 -8.62 -11.20 -13.40
CA ALA A 86 -9.36 -10.45 -14.39
C ALA A 86 -8.55 -10.22 -15.68
N TRP A 87 -7.25 -9.94 -15.57
CA TRP A 87 -6.36 -9.82 -16.73
C TRP A 87 -5.74 -11.14 -17.19
N GLY A 88 -5.94 -12.22 -16.44
CA GLY A 88 -5.29 -13.52 -16.73
C GLY A 88 -3.79 -13.55 -16.45
N GLY A 89 -3.25 -12.53 -15.78
CA GLY A 89 -1.82 -12.32 -15.58
C GLY A 89 -1.11 -11.83 -16.85
N PHE A 90 0.13 -11.39 -16.68
CA PHE A 90 1.05 -11.20 -17.80
C PHE A 90 2.48 -11.48 -17.33
N GLU A 91 3.33 -11.84 -18.29
CA GLU A 91 4.75 -12.10 -18.03
C GLU A 91 5.55 -10.79 -18.13
N LEU A 92 6.46 -10.61 -17.18
CA LEU A 92 7.41 -9.51 -17.16
C LEU A 92 8.82 -10.09 -17.29
N ALA A 93 9.57 -9.60 -18.28
CA ALA A 93 10.99 -9.88 -18.41
C ALA A 93 11.79 -8.78 -17.69
N LEU A 94 12.41 -9.12 -16.57
CA LEU A 94 13.27 -8.20 -15.84
C LEU A 94 14.43 -8.97 -15.19
N ALA A 95 15.61 -8.35 -15.16
CA ALA A 95 16.84 -8.96 -14.65
C ALA A 95 17.18 -10.34 -15.27
N GLY A 96 16.85 -10.52 -16.56
CA GLY A 96 17.13 -11.77 -17.29
C GLY A 96 16.20 -12.94 -16.95
N GLN A 97 15.16 -12.73 -16.14
CA GLN A 97 14.14 -13.73 -15.85
C GLN A 97 12.79 -13.27 -16.39
N THR A 98 12.06 -14.19 -17.01
CA THR A 98 10.65 -13.99 -17.39
C THR A 98 9.79 -14.75 -16.39
N ARG A 99 8.94 -14.05 -15.65
CA ARG A 99 7.94 -14.66 -14.77
C ARG A 99 6.63 -13.89 -14.83
N TRP A 100 5.57 -14.55 -14.40
CA TRP A 100 4.27 -13.92 -14.17
C TRP A 100 4.38 -12.81 -13.13
N VAL A 101 3.86 -11.62 -13.45
CA VAL A 101 3.98 -10.44 -12.57
C VAL A 101 3.34 -10.69 -11.21
N GLN A 102 2.26 -11.48 -11.15
CA GLN A 102 1.57 -11.84 -9.91
C GLN A 102 2.38 -12.74 -8.98
N ASP A 103 3.36 -13.46 -9.52
CA ASP A 103 4.29 -14.32 -8.76
C ASP A 103 5.61 -13.63 -8.49
N TRP A 104 5.74 -12.37 -8.90
CA TRP A 104 6.85 -11.50 -8.59
C TRP A 104 6.50 -10.63 -7.39
N GLN A 105 6.46 -11.27 -6.22
CA GLN A 105 6.03 -10.63 -4.98
C GLN A 105 6.77 -9.32 -4.65
N PRO A 106 8.09 -9.20 -4.85
CA PRO A 106 8.78 -7.93 -4.60
C PRO A 106 8.31 -6.81 -5.54
N VAL A 107 8.09 -7.13 -6.82
CA VAL A 107 7.75 -6.14 -7.85
C VAL A 107 6.30 -5.73 -7.77
N LEU A 108 5.37 -6.70 -7.75
CA LEU A 108 3.96 -6.38 -7.61
C LEU A 108 3.65 -5.82 -6.21
N GLY A 109 4.35 -6.30 -5.18
CA GLY A 109 4.29 -5.73 -3.83
C GLY A 109 4.70 -4.26 -3.81
N ALA A 110 5.83 -3.91 -4.45
CA ALA A 110 6.25 -2.52 -4.58
C ALA A 110 5.23 -1.66 -5.35
N ALA A 111 4.66 -2.18 -6.44
CA ALA A 111 3.67 -1.45 -7.22
C ALA A 111 2.39 -1.18 -6.43
N ILE A 112 1.81 -2.22 -5.81
CA ILE A 112 0.60 -2.11 -4.99
C ILE A 112 0.86 -1.21 -3.78
N GLY A 113 1.97 -1.45 -3.07
CA GLY A 113 2.35 -0.67 -1.91
C GLY A 113 2.57 0.80 -2.25
N GLY A 114 3.23 1.10 -3.37
CA GLY A 114 3.44 2.47 -3.83
C GLY A 114 2.13 3.19 -4.19
N LEU A 115 1.23 2.53 -4.92
CA LEU A 115 -0.07 3.09 -5.27
C LEU A 115 -0.91 3.37 -4.02
N TRP A 116 -0.99 2.41 -3.11
CA TRP A 116 -1.75 2.58 -1.87
C TRP A 116 -1.12 3.63 -0.94
N GLY A 117 0.21 3.63 -0.81
CA GLY A 117 0.94 4.60 0.00
C GLY A 117 0.78 6.03 -0.51
N ALA A 118 0.76 6.22 -1.84
CA ALA A 118 0.48 7.52 -2.44
C ALA A 118 -0.92 8.04 -2.08
N LEU A 119 -1.93 7.16 -2.06
CA LEU A 119 -3.30 7.52 -1.67
C LEU A 119 -3.40 7.88 -0.19
N ILE A 120 -2.81 7.08 0.69
CA ILE A 120 -2.81 7.30 2.14
C ILE A 120 -2.14 8.63 2.50
N GLU A 121 -0.96 8.90 1.94
CA GLU A 121 -0.25 10.15 2.22
C GLU A 121 -0.99 11.37 1.64
N LEU A 122 -1.65 11.22 0.48
CA LEU A 122 -2.44 12.30 -0.12
C LEU A 122 -3.69 12.62 0.72
N ASP A 123 -4.34 11.59 1.26
CA ASP A 123 -5.47 11.72 2.18
C ASP A 123 -5.07 12.46 3.46
N ASP A 124 -4.01 12.02 4.14
CA ASP A 124 -3.52 12.68 5.36
C ASP A 124 -3.06 14.13 5.11
N ALA A 125 -2.40 14.40 3.98
CA ALA A 125 -1.98 15.75 3.63
C ALA A 125 -3.15 16.71 3.36
N SER A 126 -4.36 16.20 3.11
CA SER A 126 -5.57 17.00 2.86
C SER A 126 -6.24 17.44 4.16
N ASP A 127 -6.03 16.70 5.25
CA ASP A 127 -6.51 17.03 6.60
C ASP A 127 -5.65 18.09 7.30
N ASP A 128 -4.38 18.20 6.94
CA ASP A 128 -3.46 19.20 7.49
C ASP A 128 -3.66 20.61 6.90
N LYS A 129 -4.57 20.79 5.92
CA LYS A 129 -4.90 22.13 5.40
C LYS A 129 -5.77 22.90 6.41
N PRO A 130 -5.35 24.10 6.87
CA PRO A 130 -6.09 24.85 7.87
C PRO A 130 -7.48 25.26 7.38
N ALA A 131 -8.48 25.06 8.24
CA ALA A 131 -9.91 25.29 7.98
C ALA A 131 -10.27 26.71 7.50
N ALA A 132 -9.37 27.69 7.64
CA ALA A 132 -9.55 29.06 7.14
C ALA A 132 -9.68 29.14 5.61
N ALA A 133 -9.14 28.17 4.86
CA ALA A 133 -9.25 28.11 3.40
C ALA A 133 -10.56 27.45 2.90
N ARG A 134 -11.41 26.92 3.81
CA ARG A 134 -12.66 26.21 3.49
C ARG A 134 -13.92 27.08 3.69
N ARG A 135 -13.81 28.38 3.97
CA ARG A 135 -14.99 29.26 3.98
C ARG A 135 -15.44 29.52 2.54
N PRO A 136 -16.67 29.16 2.15
CA PRO A 136 -17.23 29.65 0.90
C PRO A 136 -17.32 31.18 0.99
N ALA A 137 -16.83 31.87 -0.03
CA ALA A 137 -17.14 33.27 -0.23
C ALA A 137 -18.67 33.39 -0.26
N ARG A 138 -19.21 34.18 0.67
CA ARG A 138 -20.64 34.50 0.76
C ARG A 138 -21.14 35.14 -0.52
#